data_AF-A0A9P6VSR3-F1
#
_entry.id   AF-A0A9P6VSR3-F1
#
_cell.length_a   1.000
_cell.length_b   1.000
_cell.length_c   1.000
_cell.angle_alpha   90.00
_cell.angle_beta   90.00
_cell.angle_gamma   90.00
#
_symmetry.space_group_name_H-M   'P 1'
#
loop_
_entity.id
_entity.type
_entity.pdbx_description
1 polymer ?
#
loop_
_entity_poly.entity_id
_entity_poly.type
_entity_poly.pdbx_seq_one_letter_code
_entity_poly.pdbx_strand_id
1 'polypeptide(L)'
;MALVNIALGCIMATSIGLIAHESSNCGPKSVTQSLEPYSPALKAVIPVIKKFKAEPKFHSEELEAAWDRLLGPNNGIVALNEEEISRLSKTSHGPIHSEPEPFKHLYVISMYQQLHCLNTVRKSLQREDFLGDLSDEVFQHQTNQCLDFLRQAIQCHGDVSMLHLSDQANSGSDTSPFVNPHSVARFGKASVSWDVEHSCRALAPIEQWVAEHQPGKDVELDV
;
A
#
# COMPACT_ATOMS: atom_id res chain seq x y z
N MET A 1 -35.87 7.35 80.22
CA MET A 1 -35.19 8.66 80.10
C MET A 1 -34.25 8.58 78.91
N ALA A 2 -34.40 9.51 77.95
CA ALA A 2 -33.49 9.86 76.84
C ALA A 2 -33.07 8.67 75.92
N LEU A 3 -33.62 8.46 74.72
CA LEU A 3 -33.68 9.36 73.56
C LEU A 3 -32.39 10.17 73.34
N VAL A 4 -31.72 9.85 72.22
CA VAL A 4 -31.16 10.84 71.29
C VAL A 4 -29.85 11.50 71.76
N ASN A 5 -28.70 11.02 71.28
CA ASN A 5 -27.94 11.74 70.24
C ASN A 5 -26.56 11.17 69.89
N ILE A 6 -26.28 11.23 68.59
CA ILE A 6 -24.97 11.31 67.90
C ILE A 6 -24.26 9.95 67.75
N ALA A 7 -24.46 9.18 66.67
CA ALA A 7 -24.31 9.52 65.25
C ALA A 7 -22.91 10.05 64.90
N LEU A 8 -21.93 9.15 64.78
CA LEU A 8 -20.85 9.17 63.77
C LEU A 8 -19.95 7.96 64.04
N GLY A 9 -19.96 6.93 63.17
CA GLY A 9 -18.85 5.96 63.22
C GLY A 9 -19.06 4.56 62.67
N CYS A 10 -20.28 4.12 62.33
CA CYS A 10 -20.48 2.72 61.90
C CYS A 10 -21.58 2.55 60.84
N ILE A 11 -21.63 3.43 59.83
CA ILE A 11 -22.41 3.18 58.59
C ILE A 11 -21.46 3.40 57.41
N MET A 12 -20.54 2.48 57.16
CA MET A 12 -19.86 2.26 55.86
C MET A 12 -19.28 0.83 55.83
N ALA A 13 -20.08 -0.19 56.19
CA ALA A 13 -19.57 -1.57 56.21
C ALA A 13 -20.62 -2.64 55.84
N THR A 14 -21.54 -2.35 54.91
CA THR A 14 -22.46 -3.38 54.38
C THR A 14 -22.88 -3.13 52.92
N SER A 15 -21.93 -2.78 52.05
CA SER A 15 -22.18 -2.66 50.60
C SER A 15 -20.96 -3.05 49.75
N ILE A 16 -20.36 -4.21 50.00
CA ILE A 16 -19.51 -4.87 48.98
C ILE A 16 -20.25 -6.13 48.60
N GLY A 17 -21.08 -5.97 47.57
CA GLY A 17 -21.87 -7.04 46.98
C GLY A 17 -21.01 -8.09 46.31
N LEU A 18 -21.47 -9.34 46.41
CA LEU A 18 -21.52 -10.35 45.35
C LEU A 18 -20.62 -10.05 44.14
N ILE A 19 -19.36 -10.48 44.20
CA ILE A 19 -18.60 -10.73 42.97
C ILE A 19 -19.08 -12.09 42.46
N ALA A 20 -20.04 -12.04 41.54
CA ALA A 20 -20.37 -13.17 40.69
C ALA A 20 -19.09 -13.57 39.95
N HIS A 21 -18.63 -14.79 40.18
CA HIS A 21 -17.55 -15.40 39.42
C HIS A 21 -18.10 -15.76 38.04
N GLU A 22 -18.20 -14.77 37.16
CA GLU A 22 -18.49 -14.98 35.75
C GLU A 22 -17.29 -15.73 35.16
N SER A 23 -17.49 -17.02 34.92
CA SER A 23 -16.57 -17.83 34.13
C SER A 23 -16.50 -17.21 32.73
N SER A 24 -15.45 -16.42 32.50
CA SER A 24 -15.09 -15.93 31.18
C SER A 24 -14.81 -17.14 30.29
N ASN A 25 -15.73 -17.38 29.36
CA ASN A 25 -15.61 -18.35 28.28
C ASN A 25 -14.30 -18.12 27.52
N CYS A 26 -13.25 -18.91 27.84
CA CYS A 26 -12.12 -19.11 26.94
C CYS A 26 -12.51 -20.10 25.83
N GLY A 27 -13.37 -19.63 24.92
CA GLY A 27 -13.48 -20.22 23.59
C GLY A 27 -12.55 -19.45 22.64
N PRO A 28 -11.85 -20.10 21.69
CA PRO A 28 -11.01 -19.39 20.74
C PRO A 28 -11.91 -18.56 19.80
N LYS A 29 -12.04 -17.27 20.09
CA LYS A 29 -12.56 -16.28 19.15
C LYS A 29 -11.47 -15.27 18.85
N SER A 30 -10.66 -15.58 17.85
CA SER A 30 -10.16 -14.56 16.95
C SER A 30 -9.82 -15.21 15.61
N VAL A 31 -10.82 -15.26 14.73
CA VAL A 31 -10.51 -15.13 13.31
C VAL A 31 -10.03 -13.70 13.20
N THR A 32 -8.72 -13.49 13.09
CA THR A 32 -8.16 -12.19 12.76
C THR A 32 -8.70 -11.84 11.39
N GLN A 33 -9.83 -11.13 11.33
CA GLN A 33 -10.35 -10.61 10.07
C GLN A 33 -9.25 -9.73 9.51
N SER A 34 -8.72 -10.14 8.35
CA SER A 34 -7.84 -9.32 7.54
C SER A 34 -8.51 -7.96 7.37
N LEU A 35 -7.91 -6.90 7.91
CA LEU A 35 -8.33 -5.52 7.72
C LEU A 35 -7.92 -5.06 6.32
N GLU A 36 -8.40 -5.77 5.30
CA GLU A 36 -8.14 -5.42 3.91
C GLU A 36 -9.31 -4.57 3.38
N PRO A 37 -9.01 -3.39 2.81
CA PRO A 37 -10.03 -2.62 2.11
C PRO A 37 -10.56 -3.42 0.92
N TYR A 38 -11.80 -3.15 0.52
CA TYR A 38 -12.41 -3.89 -0.58
C TYR A 38 -11.63 -3.68 -1.89
N SER A 39 -11.28 -4.79 -2.55
CA SER A 39 -10.84 -4.81 -3.93
C SER A 39 -11.38 -6.05 -4.65
N PRO A 40 -11.87 -5.93 -5.90
CA PRO A 40 -12.32 -7.08 -6.69
C PRO A 40 -11.18 -8.06 -7.01
N ALA A 41 -9.92 -7.64 -6.89
CA ALA A 41 -8.75 -8.47 -7.09
C ALA A 41 -8.34 -9.30 -5.85
N LEU A 42 -8.95 -9.09 -4.67
CA LEU A 42 -8.64 -9.86 -3.45
C LEU A 42 -8.77 -11.38 -3.64
N LYS A 43 -9.72 -11.83 -4.47
CA LYS A 43 -9.90 -13.26 -4.80
C LYS A 43 -8.68 -13.90 -5.49
N ALA A 44 -7.78 -13.10 -6.05
CA ALA A 44 -6.56 -13.56 -6.71
C ALA A 44 -5.32 -13.45 -5.80
N VAL A 45 -5.46 -12.87 -4.60
CA VAL A 45 -4.35 -12.70 -3.66
C VAL A 45 -4.09 -14.03 -2.95
N ILE A 46 -2.90 -14.58 -3.16
CA ILE A 46 -2.42 -15.79 -2.49
C ILE A 46 -1.14 -15.43 -1.73
N PRO A 47 -1.14 -15.45 -0.39
CA PRO A 47 0.04 -15.13 0.39
C PRO A 47 1.11 -16.21 0.21
N VAL A 48 2.33 -15.78 -0.12
CA VAL A 48 3.49 -16.65 -0.29
C VAL A 48 4.69 -16.10 0.47
N ILE A 49 5.51 -17.00 1.03
CA ILE A 49 6.79 -16.64 1.63
C ILE A 49 7.86 -16.77 0.54
N LYS A 50 8.48 -15.65 0.15
CA LYS A 50 9.51 -15.62 -0.88
C LYS A 50 10.81 -15.07 -0.30
N LYS A 51 11.91 -15.78 -0.53
CA LYS A 51 13.26 -15.26 -0.27
C LYS A 51 13.71 -14.42 -1.46
N PHE A 52 14.04 -13.15 -1.22
CA PHE A 52 14.54 -12.28 -2.27
C PHE A 52 15.95 -12.67 -2.69
N LYS A 53 16.19 -12.59 -3.99
CA LYS A 53 17.48 -12.79 -4.64
C LYS A 53 17.53 -11.86 -5.85
N ALA A 54 18.71 -11.38 -6.20
CA ALA A 54 18.87 -10.64 -7.45
C ALA A 54 18.40 -11.50 -8.63
N GLU A 55 17.56 -10.94 -9.49
CA GLU A 55 17.05 -11.63 -10.68
C GLU A 55 17.89 -11.21 -11.90
N PRO A 56 18.74 -12.09 -12.48
CA PRO A 56 19.77 -11.70 -13.45
C PRO A 56 19.29 -10.84 -14.63
N LYS A 57 18.07 -11.07 -15.13
CA LYS A 57 17.46 -10.29 -16.23
C LYS A 57 17.30 -8.79 -15.91
N PHE A 58 17.22 -8.42 -14.63
CA PHE A 58 17.16 -7.01 -14.21
C PHE A 58 18.55 -6.40 -14.00
N HIS A 59 19.61 -7.10 -14.42
CA HIS A 59 21.02 -6.68 -14.32
C HIS A 59 21.78 -6.95 -15.63
N SER A 60 21.07 -7.26 -16.71
CA SER A 60 21.65 -7.63 -18.00
C SER A 60 21.11 -6.75 -19.12
N GLU A 61 21.56 -7.01 -20.35
CA GLU A 61 21.04 -6.37 -21.56
C GLU A 61 19.53 -6.64 -21.78
N GLU A 62 18.93 -7.61 -21.07
CA GLU A 62 17.50 -7.92 -21.12
C GLU A 62 16.65 -7.00 -20.22
N LEU A 63 17.25 -6.03 -19.53
CA LEU A 63 16.60 -5.17 -18.53
C LEU A 63 15.31 -4.53 -19.03
N GLU A 64 15.34 -3.88 -20.21
CA GLU A 64 14.14 -3.22 -20.75
C GLU A 64 13.03 -4.23 -21.02
N ALA A 65 13.35 -5.37 -21.66
CA ALA A 65 12.38 -6.42 -21.94
C ALA A 65 11.82 -7.04 -20.64
N ALA A 66 12.62 -7.12 -19.58
CA ALA A 66 12.17 -7.61 -18.28
C ALA A 66 11.17 -6.66 -17.62
N TRP A 67 11.40 -5.34 -17.70
CA TRP A 67 10.47 -4.32 -17.20
C TRP A 67 9.17 -4.28 -18.01
N ASP A 68 9.25 -4.33 -19.34
CA ASP A 68 8.06 -4.32 -20.21
C ASP A 68 7.19 -5.55 -19.94
N ARG A 69 7.80 -6.73 -19.81
CA ARG A 69 7.08 -7.96 -19.44
C ARG A 69 6.47 -7.90 -18.05
N LEU A 70 7.15 -7.27 -17.09
CA LEU A 70 6.67 -7.16 -15.71
C LEU A 70 5.41 -6.29 -15.60
N LEU A 71 5.38 -5.16 -16.31
CA LEU A 71 4.20 -4.29 -16.36
C LEU A 71 3.03 -4.95 -17.11
N GLY A 72 3.33 -5.93 -17.96
CA GLY A 72 2.33 -6.80 -18.57
C GLY A 72 1.40 -6.06 -19.54
N PRO A 73 0.29 -6.69 -19.95
CA PRO A 73 -0.66 -6.04 -20.83
C PRO A 73 -1.31 -4.84 -20.13
N ASN A 74 -1.41 -3.72 -20.85
CA ASN A 74 -2.06 -2.48 -20.41
C ASN A 74 -1.56 -1.91 -19.07
N ASN A 75 -0.33 -2.21 -18.63
CA ASN A 75 0.26 -1.68 -17.39
C ASN A 75 -0.63 -1.86 -16.14
N GLY A 76 -1.38 -2.95 -16.05
CA GLY A 76 -2.28 -3.22 -14.92
C GLY A 76 -3.58 -2.42 -14.92
N ILE A 77 -3.94 -1.78 -16.04
CA ILE A 77 -5.26 -1.14 -16.24
C ILE A 77 -6.33 -2.23 -16.38
N VAL A 78 -7.43 -2.08 -15.65
CA VAL A 78 -8.61 -2.94 -15.65
C VAL A 78 -9.88 -2.11 -15.80
N ALA A 79 -10.94 -2.73 -16.32
CA ALA A 79 -12.28 -2.16 -16.35
C ALA A 79 -13.12 -2.77 -15.22
N LEU A 80 -13.77 -1.92 -14.42
CA LEU A 80 -14.67 -2.34 -13.34
C LEU A 80 -16.13 -2.05 -13.69
N ASN A 81 -17.03 -2.93 -13.26
CA ASN A 81 -18.46 -2.69 -13.39
C ASN A 81 -19.00 -1.79 -12.25
N GLU A 82 -20.22 -1.29 -12.39
CA GLU A 82 -20.83 -0.37 -11.41
C GLU A 82 -20.96 -0.97 -10.00
N GLU A 83 -21.22 -2.28 -9.89
CA GLU A 83 -21.30 -2.96 -8.59
C GLU A 83 -19.93 -2.95 -7.90
N GLU A 84 -18.87 -3.28 -8.64
CA GLU A 84 -17.49 -3.24 -8.13
C GLU A 84 -17.10 -1.83 -7.70
N ILE A 85 -17.39 -0.82 -8.54
CA ILE A 85 -17.09 0.58 -8.27
C ILE A 85 -17.83 1.07 -7.02
N SER A 86 -19.12 0.73 -6.87
CA SER A 86 -19.96 1.18 -5.75
C SER A 86 -19.45 0.73 -4.37
N ARG A 87 -18.59 -0.30 -4.34
CA ARG A 87 -18.04 -0.89 -3.13
C ARG A 87 -16.64 -0.36 -2.79
N LEU A 88 -15.99 0.37 -3.71
CA LEU A 88 -14.68 0.96 -3.46
C LEU A 88 -14.77 2.09 -2.43
N SER A 89 -13.66 2.32 -1.71
CA SER A 89 -13.51 3.48 -0.85
C SER A 89 -13.65 4.77 -1.67
N LYS A 90 -14.31 5.78 -1.09
CA LYS A 90 -14.43 7.09 -1.73
C LYS A 90 -13.07 7.79 -1.74
N THR A 91 -12.72 8.39 -2.88
CA THR A 91 -11.55 9.26 -3.00
C THR A 91 -11.91 10.70 -2.62
N SER A 92 -10.89 11.52 -2.36
CA SER A 92 -11.02 12.95 -2.06
C SER A 92 -11.36 13.79 -3.30
N HIS A 93 -11.27 13.20 -4.50
CA HIS A 93 -11.37 13.88 -5.79
C HIS A 93 -12.82 14.00 -6.32
N GLY A 94 -13.82 13.66 -5.51
CA GLY A 94 -15.23 13.77 -5.86
C GLY A 94 -15.78 12.54 -6.60
N PRO A 95 -17.08 12.54 -6.96
CA PRO A 95 -17.73 11.38 -7.54
C PRO A 95 -17.20 11.08 -8.95
N ILE A 96 -16.69 9.87 -9.13
CA ILE A 96 -16.20 9.29 -10.41
C ILE A 96 -17.23 9.44 -11.56
N HIS A 97 -18.51 9.60 -11.23
CA HIS A 97 -19.61 9.83 -12.16
C HIS A 97 -19.48 11.07 -13.06
N SER A 98 -18.59 12.03 -12.75
CA SER A 98 -18.35 13.20 -13.62
C SER A 98 -17.33 12.96 -14.74
N GLU A 99 -16.67 11.80 -14.76
CA GLU A 99 -15.66 11.47 -15.76
C GLU A 99 -16.31 11.05 -17.09
N PRO A 100 -15.73 11.45 -18.24
CA PRO A 100 -16.23 11.01 -19.54
C PRO A 100 -16.10 9.50 -19.70
N GLU A 101 -17.12 8.85 -20.25
CA GLU A 101 -17.01 7.45 -20.69
C GLU A 101 -15.88 7.32 -21.72
N PRO A 102 -14.97 6.33 -21.62
CA PRO A 102 -14.97 5.18 -20.71
C PRO A 102 -14.15 5.33 -19.41
N PHE A 103 -13.52 6.48 -19.13
CA PHE A 103 -12.57 6.66 -18.01
C PHE A 103 -13.19 6.36 -16.65
N LYS A 104 -14.48 6.63 -16.49
CA LYS A 104 -15.29 6.27 -15.31
C LYS A 104 -15.12 4.81 -14.87
N HIS A 105 -14.89 3.89 -15.81
CA HIS A 105 -14.76 2.46 -15.54
C HIS A 105 -13.32 1.97 -15.47
N LEU A 106 -12.33 2.83 -15.71
CA LEU A 106 -10.93 2.43 -15.81
C LEU A 106 -10.19 2.64 -14.49
N TYR A 107 -9.55 1.58 -14.04
CA TYR A 107 -8.77 1.57 -12.80
C TYR A 107 -7.41 0.92 -13.05
N VAL A 108 -6.43 1.26 -12.22
CA VAL A 108 -5.11 0.63 -12.19
C VAL A 108 -4.95 -0.07 -10.85
N ILE A 109 -4.44 -1.29 -10.86
CA ILE A 109 -4.03 -1.98 -9.63
C ILE A 109 -2.81 -1.27 -9.04
N SER A 110 -2.87 -0.88 -7.76
CA SER A 110 -1.83 -0.09 -7.07
C SER A 110 -0.42 -0.64 -7.25
N MET A 111 -0.20 -1.95 -7.11
CA MET A 111 1.09 -2.60 -7.36
C MET A 111 1.67 -2.26 -8.75
N TYR A 112 0.85 -2.26 -9.79
CA TYR A 112 1.30 -1.93 -11.15
C TYR A 112 1.64 -0.44 -11.30
N GLN A 113 0.87 0.45 -10.66
CA GLN A 113 1.21 1.88 -10.63
C GLN A 113 2.54 2.12 -9.90
N GLN A 114 2.77 1.44 -8.77
CA GLN A 114 4.04 1.52 -8.03
C GLN A 114 5.22 1.02 -8.90
N LEU A 115 5.04 -0.08 -9.63
CA LEU A 115 6.05 -0.59 -10.57
C LEU A 115 6.30 0.38 -11.74
N HIS A 116 5.24 1.01 -12.27
CA HIS A 116 5.37 2.02 -13.32
C HIS A 116 6.19 3.21 -12.82
N CYS A 117 5.85 3.76 -11.64
CA CYS A 117 6.62 4.84 -11.01
C CYS A 117 8.08 4.45 -10.78
N LEU A 118 8.35 3.23 -10.29
CA LEU A 118 9.71 2.74 -10.08
C LEU A 118 10.51 2.64 -11.39
N ASN A 119 9.88 2.19 -12.48
CA ASN A 119 10.51 2.15 -13.80
C ASN A 119 10.76 3.55 -14.36
N THR A 120 9.85 4.50 -14.12
CA THR A 120 10.07 5.91 -14.47
C THR A 120 11.27 6.47 -13.73
N VAL A 121 11.36 6.25 -12.41
CA VAL A 121 12.55 6.63 -11.61
C VAL A 121 13.80 6.00 -12.21
N ARG A 122 13.81 4.69 -12.47
CA ARG A 122 14.95 4.01 -13.10
C ARG A 122 15.44 4.70 -14.37
N LYS A 123 14.51 5.07 -15.26
CA LYS A 123 14.83 5.70 -16.55
C LYS A 123 15.27 7.16 -16.39
N SER A 124 14.97 7.79 -15.26
CA SER A 124 15.36 9.17 -14.96
C SER A 124 16.69 9.30 -14.22
N LEU A 125 17.20 8.23 -13.57
CA LEU A 125 18.45 8.27 -12.84
C LEU A 125 19.65 8.40 -13.79
N GLN A 126 20.40 9.49 -13.64
CA GLN A 126 21.66 9.72 -14.35
C GLN A 126 22.80 9.77 -13.35
N ARG A 127 23.98 9.27 -13.74
CA ARG A 127 25.15 9.19 -12.84
C ARG A 127 25.60 10.57 -12.38
N GLU A 128 25.51 11.54 -13.28
CA GLU A 128 25.92 12.92 -13.11
C GLU A 128 25.20 13.59 -11.93
N ASP A 129 23.95 13.18 -11.65
CA ASP A 129 23.15 13.68 -10.54
C ASP A 129 23.62 13.17 -9.17
N PHE A 130 24.38 12.08 -9.12
CA PHE A 130 24.81 11.41 -7.89
C PHE A 130 26.25 11.72 -7.46
N LEU A 131 26.90 12.72 -8.07
CA LEU A 131 28.16 13.36 -7.63
C LEU A 131 29.17 12.40 -6.97
N GLY A 132 29.54 11.33 -7.68
CA GLY A 132 30.53 10.36 -7.21
C GLY A 132 31.44 9.85 -8.34
N ASP A 133 32.67 9.48 -7.98
CA ASP A 133 33.71 8.95 -8.88
C ASP A 133 33.42 7.50 -9.39
N LEU A 134 32.16 7.08 -9.43
CA LEU A 134 31.79 5.75 -9.88
C LEU A 134 31.87 5.66 -11.41
N SER A 135 32.37 4.54 -11.92
CA SER A 135 32.22 4.25 -13.34
C SER A 135 30.75 4.03 -13.71
N ASP A 136 30.42 4.26 -14.98
CA ASP A 136 29.11 3.98 -15.59
C ASP A 136 28.59 2.59 -15.24
N GLU A 137 29.46 1.59 -15.35
CA GLU A 137 29.15 0.20 -15.07
C GLU A 137 28.79 -0.02 -13.59
N VAL A 138 29.59 0.52 -12.67
CA VAL A 138 29.37 0.37 -11.23
C VAL A 138 28.09 1.10 -10.80
N PHE A 139 27.87 2.30 -11.30
CA PHE A 139 26.66 3.08 -11.03
C PHE A 139 25.40 2.34 -11.52
N GLN A 140 25.42 1.83 -12.75
CA GLN A 140 24.29 1.08 -13.31
C GLN A 140 24.04 -0.21 -12.53
N HIS A 141 25.10 -0.95 -12.16
CA HIS A 141 24.98 -2.16 -11.38
C HIS A 141 24.35 -1.91 -9.99
N GLN A 142 24.86 -0.93 -9.25
CA GLN A 142 24.32 -0.58 -7.93
C GLN A 142 22.87 -0.07 -8.02
N THR A 143 22.58 0.78 -9.00
CA THR A 143 21.24 1.29 -9.26
C THR A 143 20.27 0.15 -9.55
N ASN A 144 20.62 -0.77 -10.44
CA ASN A 144 19.80 -1.92 -10.78
C ASN A 144 19.59 -2.87 -9.59
N GLN A 145 20.57 -3.06 -8.71
CA GLN A 145 20.41 -3.81 -7.46
C GLN A 145 19.39 -3.19 -6.51
N CYS A 146 19.48 -1.90 -6.27
CA CYS A 146 18.52 -1.18 -5.42
C CYS A 146 17.11 -1.26 -6.00
N LEU A 147 16.97 -1.01 -7.31
CA LEU A 147 15.67 -1.05 -7.98
C LEU A 147 15.09 -2.46 -8.05
N ASP A 148 15.92 -3.49 -8.25
CA ASP A 148 15.47 -4.89 -8.21
C ASP A 148 14.95 -5.28 -6.84
N PHE A 149 15.61 -4.83 -5.76
CA PHE A 149 15.12 -5.05 -4.39
C PHE A 149 13.78 -4.36 -4.15
N LEU A 150 13.63 -3.09 -4.53
CA LEU A 150 12.37 -2.35 -4.39
C LEU A 150 11.24 -2.97 -5.23
N ARG A 151 11.54 -3.37 -6.47
CA ARG A 151 10.63 -4.09 -7.35
C ARG A 151 10.13 -5.38 -6.70
N GLN A 152 11.01 -6.15 -6.04
CA GLN A 152 10.62 -7.36 -5.30
C GLN A 152 9.75 -7.03 -4.08
N ALA A 153 10.07 -5.96 -3.35
CA ALA A 153 9.25 -5.51 -2.22
C ALA A 153 7.83 -5.13 -2.66
N ILE A 154 7.68 -4.37 -3.76
CA ILE A 154 6.37 -4.01 -4.33
C ILE A 154 5.57 -5.26 -4.71
N GLN A 155 6.18 -6.22 -5.44
CA GLN A 155 5.50 -7.46 -5.82
C GLN A 155 5.17 -8.35 -4.62
N CYS A 156 6.01 -8.36 -3.59
CA CYS A 156 5.78 -9.14 -2.38
C CYS A 156 4.66 -8.55 -1.53
N HIS A 157 4.53 -7.23 -1.51
CA HIS A 157 3.41 -6.57 -0.87
C HIS A 157 2.12 -6.79 -1.67
N GLY A 158 2.20 -6.71 -2.99
CA GLY A 158 1.12 -7.10 -3.90
C GLY A 158 -0.15 -6.28 -3.68
N ASP A 159 -0.01 -4.98 -3.46
CA ASP A 159 -1.13 -4.09 -3.16
C ASP A 159 -2.16 -4.07 -4.31
N VAL A 160 -3.34 -4.62 -4.02
CA VAL A 160 -4.45 -4.77 -4.98
C VAL A 160 -5.49 -3.65 -4.91
N SER A 161 -5.21 -2.55 -4.20
CA SER A 161 -6.12 -1.39 -4.19
C SER A 161 -6.34 -0.83 -5.60
N MET A 162 -7.56 -0.36 -5.86
CA MET A 162 -7.99 0.11 -7.18
C MET A 162 -7.84 1.62 -7.27
N LEU A 163 -6.93 2.07 -8.13
CA LEU A 163 -6.66 3.48 -8.35
C LEU A 163 -7.46 3.95 -9.56
N HIS A 164 -8.29 4.98 -9.39
CA HIS A 164 -9.11 5.49 -10.49
C HIS A 164 -8.25 6.23 -11.52
N LEU A 165 -8.51 5.97 -12.81
CA LEU A 165 -7.82 6.60 -13.94
C LEU A 165 -8.67 7.74 -14.49
N SER A 166 -8.23 9.00 -14.31
CA SER A 166 -8.96 10.17 -14.79
C SER A 166 -8.35 10.76 -16.07
N ASP A 167 -9.20 11.28 -16.96
CA ASP A 167 -8.72 11.96 -18.17
C ASP A 167 -8.26 13.39 -17.80
N GLN A 168 -6.96 13.69 -17.93
CA GLN A 168 -6.50 15.09 -17.85
C GLN A 168 -6.74 15.88 -19.15
N ALA A 169 -7.45 15.32 -20.15
CA ALA A 169 -7.78 16.01 -21.39
C ALA A 169 -8.82 17.13 -21.21
N ASN A 170 -8.46 18.15 -20.42
CA ASN A 170 -8.98 19.50 -20.54
C ASN A 170 -7.82 20.50 -20.47
N SER A 171 -6.91 20.43 -21.45
CA SER A 171 -6.04 21.57 -21.82
C SER A 171 -5.80 21.71 -23.33
N GLY A 172 -6.64 21.11 -24.18
CA GLY A 172 -6.57 21.26 -25.63
C GLY A 172 -7.45 20.25 -26.34
N SER A 173 -8.43 20.76 -27.10
CA SER A 173 -9.38 19.98 -27.89
C SER A 173 -8.66 19.04 -28.86
N ASP A 174 -8.80 17.73 -28.67
CA ASP A 174 -8.65 16.78 -29.78
C ASP A 174 -9.88 15.86 -29.77
N THR A 175 -10.92 16.30 -30.48
CA THR A 175 -12.23 15.63 -30.59
C THR A 175 -12.27 14.61 -31.73
N SER A 176 -11.14 13.94 -32.01
CA SER A 176 -11.12 12.94 -33.07
C SER A 176 -12.00 11.73 -32.73
N PRO A 177 -13.01 11.38 -33.55
CA PRO A 177 -13.90 10.24 -33.31
C PRO A 177 -13.24 8.87 -33.51
N PHE A 178 -11.96 8.83 -33.90
CA PHE A 178 -11.20 7.62 -34.20
C PHE A 178 -10.26 7.18 -33.06
N VAL A 179 -10.37 7.78 -31.88
CA VAL A 179 -9.51 7.42 -30.75
C VAL A 179 -9.98 6.12 -30.13
N ASN A 180 -9.26 5.03 -30.44
CA ASN A 180 -9.48 3.73 -29.84
C ASN A 180 -9.26 3.84 -28.30
N PRO A 181 -10.29 3.57 -27.48
CA PRO A 181 -10.18 3.61 -26.01
C PRO A 181 -9.20 2.57 -25.44
N HIS A 182 -8.66 1.68 -26.27
CA HIS A 182 -7.62 0.71 -25.93
C HIS A 182 -6.20 1.14 -26.35
N SER A 183 -6.02 2.35 -26.91
CA SER A 183 -4.69 2.81 -27.29
C SER A 183 -3.91 3.32 -26.09
N VAL A 184 -2.79 2.64 -25.77
CA VAL A 184 -1.80 3.01 -24.74
C VAL A 184 -1.36 4.49 -24.87
N ALA A 185 -1.43 5.04 -26.09
CA ALA A 185 -1.12 6.44 -26.40
C ALA A 185 -1.99 7.47 -25.64
N ARG A 186 -3.26 7.18 -25.33
CA ARG A 186 -4.12 8.10 -24.57
C ARG A 186 -3.81 8.04 -23.06
N PHE A 187 -3.42 6.87 -22.55
CA PHE A 187 -3.09 6.69 -21.13
C PHE A 187 -1.80 7.40 -20.70
N GLY A 188 -0.93 7.78 -21.64
CA GLY A 188 0.27 8.58 -21.33
C GLY A 188 -0.03 9.96 -20.73
N LYS A 189 -1.27 10.44 -20.79
CA LYS A 189 -1.73 11.70 -20.17
C LYS A 189 -2.75 11.50 -19.05
N ALA A 190 -3.13 10.26 -18.74
CA ALA A 190 -4.11 9.99 -17.70
C ALA A 190 -3.48 10.23 -16.32
N SER A 191 -4.26 10.78 -15.39
CA SER A 191 -3.86 10.85 -13.99
C SER A 191 -4.38 9.63 -13.24
N VAL A 192 -3.66 9.24 -12.19
CA VAL A 192 -4.09 8.17 -11.30
C VAL A 192 -4.29 8.76 -9.91
N SER A 193 -5.50 8.58 -9.37
CA SER A 193 -5.83 8.98 -7.99
C SER A 193 -5.33 7.90 -7.02
N TRP A 194 -4.31 8.21 -6.22
CA TRP A 194 -3.73 7.28 -5.23
C TRP A 194 -4.25 7.49 -3.81
N ASP A 195 -5.20 8.38 -3.60
CA ASP A 195 -5.87 8.65 -2.32
C ASP A 195 -7.00 7.65 -2.06
N VAL A 196 -6.65 6.35 -2.11
CA VAL A 196 -7.57 5.24 -1.82
C VAL A 196 -7.15 4.52 -0.55
N GLU A 197 -7.99 3.63 -0.04
CA GLU A 197 -7.61 2.79 1.09
C GLU A 197 -6.59 1.73 0.66
N HIS A 198 -5.54 1.53 1.47
CA HIS A 198 -4.49 0.53 1.26
C HIS A 198 -4.34 -0.36 2.51
N SER A 199 -3.98 -1.63 2.32
CA SER A 199 -3.62 -2.52 3.42
C SER A 199 -2.15 -2.34 3.79
N CYS A 200 -1.86 -1.80 4.97
CA CYS A 200 -0.50 -1.48 5.41
C CYS A 200 -0.15 -2.11 6.75
N ARG A 201 1.15 -2.19 7.06
CA ARG A 201 1.63 -2.49 8.41
C ARG A 201 1.74 -1.20 9.20
N ALA A 202 1.33 -1.23 10.47
CA ALA A 202 1.50 -0.09 11.36
C ALA A 202 2.98 0.23 11.55
N LEU A 203 3.36 1.48 11.30
CA LEU A 203 4.76 1.90 11.34
C LEU A 203 5.28 2.07 12.78
N ALA A 204 4.49 2.68 13.67
CA ALA A 204 4.93 3.01 15.02
C ALA A 204 5.47 1.81 15.83
N PRO A 205 4.84 0.61 15.83
CA PRO A 205 5.42 -0.55 16.50
C PRO A 205 6.76 -1.01 15.90
N ILE A 206 6.94 -0.86 14.58
CA ILE A 206 8.19 -1.19 13.89
C ILE A 206 9.29 -0.20 14.29
N GLU A 207 8.96 1.09 14.29
CA GLU A 207 9.89 2.16 14.69
C GLU A 207 10.32 2.01 16.15
N GLN A 208 9.38 1.71 17.05
CA GLN A 208 9.68 1.42 18.44
C GLN A 208 10.65 0.24 18.56
N TRP A 209 10.37 -0.87 17.88
CA TRP A 209 11.24 -2.05 17.89
C TRP A 209 12.66 -1.71 17.40
N VAL A 210 12.78 -0.96 16.30
CA VAL A 210 14.09 -0.51 15.77
C VAL A 210 14.82 0.36 16.79
N ALA A 211 14.12 1.28 17.46
CA ALA A 211 14.71 2.15 18.47
C ALA A 211 15.24 1.37 19.69
N GLU A 212 14.58 0.30 20.08
CA GLU A 212 14.99 -0.59 21.17
C GLU A 212 16.20 -1.46 20.80
N HIS A 213 16.34 -1.84 19.53
CA HIS A 213 17.37 -2.78 19.04
C HIS A 213 18.53 -2.10 18.29
N GLN A 214 18.83 -0.84 18.60
CA GLN A 214 19.96 -0.15 17.98
C GLN A 214 21.31 -0.76 18.42
N PRO A 215 22.27 -0.94 17.50
CA PRO A 215 23.61 -1.41 17.85
C PRO A 215 24.24 -0.50 18.92
N GLY A 216 24.80 -1.10 19.98
CA GLY A 216 25.51 -0.38 21.04
C GLY A 216 24.68 0.02 22.26
N LYS A 217 23.38 -0.32 22.33
CA LYS A 217 22.57 -0.13 23.57
C LYS A 217 22.75 -1.23 24.62
N ASP A 218 23.27 -2.39 24.23
CA ASP A 218 23.54 -3.54 25.13
C ASP A 218 25.05 -3.75 25.42
N VAL A 219 25.90 -2.77 25.12
CA VAL A 219 27.34 -2.84 25.46
C VAL A 219 27.63 -1.86 26.58
N GLU A 220 27.28 -2.24 27.80
CA GLU A 220 27.98 -1.75 28.98
C GLU A 220 29.41 -2.31 28.86
N LEU A 221 30.32 -1.50 28.32
CA LEU A 221 31.74 -1.81 28.39
C LEU A 221 32.11 -1.70 29.86
N ASP A 222 32.15 -2.85 30.55
CA ASP A 222 32.88 -2.98 31.81
C ASP A 222 34.34 -2.55 31.56
N VAL A 223 34.65 -1.31 31.92
CA VAL A 223 36.01 -0.77 32.06
C VAL A 223 36.24 -0.45 33.52
#